data_AF-A0A1X2IXI7-F1
#
_entry.id   AF-A0A1X2IXI7-F1
#
_cell.length_a   1.000
_cell.length_b   1.000
_cell.length_c   1.000
_cell.angle_alpha   90.00
_cell.angle_beta   90.00
_cell.angle_gamma   90.00
#
_symmetry.space_group_name_H-M   'P 1'
#
loop_
_entity.id
_entity.type
_entity.pdbx_description
1 polymer ?
#
loop_
_entity_poly.entity_id
_entity_poly.type
_entity_poly.pdbx_seq_one_letter_code
_entity_poly.pdbx_strand_id
1 'polypeptide(L)'
;MLKSIWAKLFGESIDASAVNADLERHLRHYLSCSGVGSSQTISFSNSLKVIDILREAQCCYRCCLRYLGCFNPDLYVYSLQELDLAVDYLLEKSQRTTVKTCTACLGTLQYADDHALTIQPILDQLDKEPYETTTFALTLTLPISLIHREYLLKIYVQDQVDKFNSTKADDTKCLWRASIVREAKDPIRSIVIQHLAAASGLVGELNSPFHITLCLGHVATESEHLFLTQVKDPVLRIRKVRKRGVVHSIGESRTSITSALNALTVEDARALTSIPPLPQTEISTADSILLLHDSALTGGRYNKYSRECSQTPWIIKGKRLTDLSVSECIIDILKKHHQCQDVKFVTAGREDADVRMLGTGRPFYCEMVNPRRPVLPAEEYKQMENEINTSSTSDAVKVRHLQNIKIEDTKLIKDGEESKRKTYQALIWFSEPVTQDILDRCNEKGSSAFITYQKTPIRVFQRRGAATREKTIHHMTIKRAEGDDDMNSQLAVVNLNTQAGTYIKEFVHGDLGRSQPNLGAIAGVEAADLLDLDVLEVDLAWPPVI
;
A
#
# COMPACT_ATOMS: atom_id res chain seq x y z
N MET A 1 -11.89 30.00 42.01
CA MET A 1 -13.31 30.15 41.64
C MET A 1 -13.64 31.57 41.17
N LEU A 2 -13.42 32.62 41.98
CA LEU A 2 -13.66 34.02 41.57
C LEU A 2 -12.88 34.47 40.32
N LYS A 3 -11.58 34.13 40.18
CA LYS A 3 -10.79 34.41 38.96
C LYS A 3 -11.37 33.75 37.69
N SER A 4 -11.89 32.53 37.81
CA SER A 4 -12.51 31.80 36.68
C SER A 4 -13.85 32.41 36.28
N ILE A 5 -14.62 32.92 37.24
CA ILE A 5 -15.88 33.63 36.99
C ILE A 5 -15.60 35.01 36.38
N TRP A 6 -14.59 35.73 36.88
CA TRP A 6 -14.14 37.02 36.33
C TRP A 6 -13.61 36.89 34.89
N ALA A 7 -12.75 35.90 34.62
CA ALA A 7 -12.26 35.61 33.26
C ALA A 7 -13.40 35.25 32.29
N LYS A 8 -14.44 34.55 32.76
CA LYS A 8 -15.64 34.24 31.95
C LYS A 8 -16.54 35.45 31.68
N LEU A 9 -16.56 36.44 32.56
CA LEU A 9 -17.44 37.62 32.45
C LEU A 9 -16.77 38.82 31.78
N PHE A 10 -15.45 38.98 31.93
CA PHE A 10 -14.70 40.17 31.50
C PHE A 10 -13.48 39.86 30.62
N GLY A 11 -13.30 38.61 30.21
CA GLY A 11 -12.12 38.17 29.46
C GLY A 11 -10.85 38.10 30.31
N GLU A 12 -9.84 37.40 29.82
CA GLU A 12 -8.50 37.43 30.43
C GLU A 12 -7.72 38.64 29.88
N SER A 13 -7.20 39.48 30.77
CA SER A 13 -6.33 40.60 30.41
C SER A 13 -5.01 40.08 29.84
N ILE A 14 -4.49 40.75 28.80
CA ILE A 14 -3.20 40.40 28.20
C ILE A 14 -2.07 40.97 29.07
N ASP A 15 -1.31 40.07 29.70
CA ASP A 15 -0.08 40.40 30.44
C ASP A 15 1.11 40.30 29.48
N ALA A 16 1.71 41.45 29.16
CA ALA A 16 2.87 41.54 28.26
C ALA A 16 4.08 40.74 28.79
N SER A 17 4.21 40.58 30.11
CA SER A 17 5.32 39.80 30.71
C SER A 17 5.19 38.29 30.51
N ALA A 18 3.99 37.82 30.15
CA ALA A 18 3.72 36.41 29.87
C ALA A 18 3.92 36.03 28.38
N VAL A 19 4.21 37.00 27.51
CA VAL A 19 4.45 36.77 26.08
C VAL A 19 5.83 36.14 25.89
N ASN A 20 5.89 35.01 25.20
CA ASN A 20 7.16 34.39 24.82
C ASN A 20 7.90 35.30 23.83
N ALA A 21 9.04 35.86 24.25
CA ALA A 21 9.80 36.84 23.47
C ALA A 21 10.36 36.28 22.15
N ASP A 22 10.74 34.99 22.12
CA ASP A 22 11.23 34.36 20.89
C ASP A 22 10.09 34.16 19.88
N LEU A 23 8.92 33.72 20.36
CA LEU A 23 7.71 33.60 19.54
C LEU A 23 7.28 34.98 19.00
N GLU A 24 7.25 36.01 19.85
CA GLU A 24 6.92 37.38 19.42
C GLU A 24 7.89 37.85 18.32
N ARG A 25 9.20 37.68 18.53
CA ARG A 25 10.21 38.07 17.55
C ARG A 25 10.03 37.33 16.22
N HIS A 26 9.80 36.02 16.27
CA HIS A 26 9.58 35.22 15.05
C HIS A 26 8.30 35.63 14.34
N LEU A 27 7.20 35.88 15.06
CA LEU A 27 5.96 36.39 14.48
C LEU A 27 6.17 37.75 13.82
N ARG A 28 6.80 38.72 14.51
CA ARG A 28 7.09 40.04 13.93
C ARG A 28 7.89 39.94 12.64
N HIS A 29 8.96 39.15 12.66
CA HIS A 29 9.77 38.91 11.47
C HIS A 29 8.93 38.31 10.34
N TYR A 30 8.20 37.24 10.62
CA TYR A 30 7.40 36.54 9.62
C TYR A 30 6.31 37.43 9.00
N LEU A 31 5.55 38.14 9.83
CA LEU A 31 4.48 39.05 9.39
C LEU A 31 5.05 40.24 8.59
N SER A 32 6.24 40.72 8.92
CA SER A 32 6.93 41.76 8.13
C SER A 32 7.41 41.26 6.76
N CYS A 33 7.61 39.95 6.60
CA CYS A 33 8.10 39.30 5.39
C CYS A 33 7.00 38.61 4.56
N SER A 34 5.72 38.74 4.94
CA SER A 34 4.59 38.06 4.29
C SER A 34 4.32 38.54 2.85
N GLY A 35 4.82 39.71 2.47
CA GLY A 35 4.68 40.27 1.13
C GLY A 35 3.30 40.88 0.86
N VAL A 36 2.47 41.08 1.88
CA VAL A 36 1.14 41.69 1.77
C VAL A 36 1.18 43.23 1.83
N GLY A 37 2.36 43.83 1.73
CA GLY A 37 2.58 45.28 1.70
C GLY A 37 3.82 45.64 0.87
N SER A 38 3.93 46.93 0.53
CA SER A 38 5.02 47.48 -0.30
C SER A 38 6.38 47.57 0.41
N SER A 39 6.38 47.52 1.75
CA SER A 39 7.58 47.51 2.60
C SER A 39 7.36 46.57 3.80
N GLN A 40 8.41 46.25 4.56
CA GLN A 40 8.31 45.39 5.75
C GLN A 40 7.34 45.95 6.81
N THR A 41 7.40 47.25 7.08
CA THR A 41 6.50 47.93 8.03
C THR A 41 5.05 47.85 7.59
N ILE A 42 4.80 48.08 6.29
CA ILE A 42 3.45 48.04 5.71
C ILE A 42 2.95 46.60 5.65
N SER A 43 3.82 45.63 5.32
CA SER A 43 3.50 44.20 5.33
C SER A 43 3.13 43.71 6.73
N PHE A 44 3.84 44.16 7.77
CA PHE A 44 3.50 43.85 9.16
C PHE A 44 2.09 44.37 9.51
N SER A 45 1.82 45.66 9.27
CA SER A 45 0.51 46.28 9.53
C SER A 45 -0.63 45.61 8.75
N ASN A 46 -0.43 45.36 7.45
CA ASN A 46 -1.41 44.68 6.61
C ASN A 46 -1.60 43.21 7.00
N SER A 47 -0.57 42.53 7.51
CA SER A 47 -0.70 41.17 8.03
C SER A 47 -1.59 41.12 9.25
N LEU A 48 -1.43 42.08 10.18
CA LEU A 48 -2.32 42.23 11.33
C LEU A 48 -3.77 42.50 10.87
N LYS A 49 -3.96 43.32 9.84
CA LYS A 49 -5.31 43.57 9.28
C LYS A 49 -5.95 42.31 8.69
N VAL A 50 -5.18 41.50 7.96
CA VAL A 50 -5.65 40.19 7.43
C VAL A 50 -5.97 39.23 8.57
N ILE A 51 -5.15 39.22 9.64
CA ILE A 51 -5.43 38.45 10.86
C ILE A 51 -6.77 38.88 11.46
N ASP A 52 -7.02 40.18 11.63
CA ASP A 52 -8.30 40.69 12.16
C ASP A 52 -9.50 40.25 11.32
N ILE A 53 -9.40 40.37 10.00
CA ILE A 53 -10.44 39.90 9.07
C ILE A 53 -10.74 38.41 9.29
N LEU A 54 -9.69 37.58 9.40
CA LEU A 54 -9.85 36.14 9.63
C LEU A 54 -10.41 35.84 11.03
N ARG A 55 -10.10 36.66 12.04
CA ARG A 55 -10.64 36.56 13.39
C ARG A 55 -12.12 36.92 13.46
N GLU A 56 -12.57 37.92 12.70
CA GLU A 56 -14.00 38.22 12.52
C GLU A 56 -14.75 37.00 11.96
N ALA A 57 -14.11 36.25 11.04
CA ALA A 57 -14.62 34.98 10.53
C ALA A 57 -14.38 33.77 11.45
N GLN A 58 -13.98 33.96 12.72
CA GLN A 58 -13.73 32.90 13.70
C GLN A 58 -12.62 31.91 13.28
N CYS A 59 -11.54 32.37 12.66
CA CYS A 59 -10.36 31.54 12.39
C CYS A 59 -9.39 31.48 13.58
N CYS A 60 -8.76 30.33 13.84
CA CYS A 60 -7.63 30.24 14.79
C CYS A 60 -6.36 30.86 14.21
N TYR A 61 -5.41 31.27 15.06
CA TYR A 61 -4.20 31.95 14.58
C TYR A 61 -3.27 31.07 13.74
N ARG A 62 -3.26 29.75 13.95
CA ARG A 62 -2.57 28.82 13.02
C ARG A 62 -3.15 28.91 11.60
N CYS A 63 -4.47 29.04 11.46
CA CYS A 63 -5.07 29.29 10.15
C CYS A 63 -4.78 30.70 9.63
N CYS A 64 -4.68 31.71 10.51
CA CYS A 64 -4.27 33.05 10.07
C CYS A 64 -2.85 33.04 9.45
N LEU A 65 -1.91 32.31 10.07
CA LEU A 65 -0.56 32.13 9.53
C LEU A 65 -0.58 31.44 8.14
N ARG A 66 -1.39 30.40 7.95
CA ARG A 66 -1.60 29.77 6.64
C ARG A 66 -2.05 30.76 5.58
N TYR A 67 -3.02 31.62 5.92
CA TYR A 67 -3.59 32.60 5.00
C TYR A 67 -2.63 33.76 4.68
N LEU A 68 -1.58 33.94 5.48
CA LEU A 68 -0.47 34.84 5.21
C LEU A 68 0.72 34.17 4.51
N GLY A 69 0.59 32.89 4.13
CA GLY A 69 1.60 32.16 3.39
C GLY A 69 2.67 31.47 4.23
N CYS A 70 2.43 31.28 5.53
CA CYS A 70 3.45 30.80 6.46
C CYS A 70 3.84 29.36 6.19
N PHE A 71 5.11 29.18 5.81
CA PHE A 71 5.76 27.92 5.54
C PHE A 71 6.73 27.49 6.65
N ASN A 72 6.92 28.32 7.69
CA ASN A 72 7.82 27.98 8.78
C ASN A 72 7.11 27.02 9.77
N PRO A 73 7.47 25.73 9.81
CA PRO A 73 6.84 24.76 10.71
C PRO A 73 7.00 25.14 12.18
N ASP A 74 8.11 25.81 12.54
CA ASP A 74 8.43 26.19 13.92
C ASP A 74 7.41 27.16 14.52
N LEU A 75 6.68 27.92 13.70
CA LEU A 75 5.61 28.79 14.20
C LEU A 75 4.32 28.03 14.53
N TYR A 76 4.14 26.84 13.96
CA TYR A 76 2.93 26.04 14.16
C TYR A 76 3.02 25.13 15.39
N VAL A 77 4.23 24.81 15.87
CA VAL A 77 4.46 23.88 16.99
C VAL A 77 4.24 24.50 18.37
N TYR A 78 4.20 25.83 18.48
CA TYR A 78 3.82 26.50 19.73
C TYR A 78 2.39 26.14 20.12
N SER A 79 2.15 26.05 21.43
CA SER A 79 0.81 25.72 21.93
C SER A 79 -0.22 26.77 21.50
N LEU A 80 -1.48 26.36 21.37
CA LEU A 80 -2.56 27.29 21.02
C LEU A 80 -2.61 28.50 21.96
N GLN A 81 -2.35 28.29 23.25
CA GLN A 81 -2.39 29.35 24.27
C GLN A 81 -1.25 30.37 24.09
N GLU A 82 -0.03 29.91 23.82
CA GLU A 82 1.11 30.80 23.57
C GLU A 82 0.92 31.61 22.29
N LEU A 83 0.43 30.96 21.23
CA LEU A 83 0.18 31.63 19.95
C LEU A 83 -0.97 32.64 20.07
N ASP A 84 -2.06 32.27 20.74
CA ASP A 84 -3.18 33.18 21.01
C ASP A 84 -2.73 34.41 21.80
N LEU A 85 -1.95 34.22 22.88
CA LEU A 85 -1.43 35.32 23.68
C LEU A 85 -0.50 36.23 22.87
N ALA A 86 0.46 35.66 22.13
CA ALA A 86 1.44 36.44 21.38
C ALA A 86 0.77 37.26 20.26
N VAL A 87 -0.18 36.68 19.52
CA VAL A 87 -0.86 37.39 18.43
C VAL A 87 -1.85 38.42 18.97
N ASP A 88 -2.60 38.11 20.04
CA ASP A 88 -3.48 39.11 20.69
C ASP A 88 -2.68 40.31 21.21
N TYR A 89 -1.46 40.08 21.73
CA TYR A 89 -0.53 41.15 22.12
C TYR A 89 -0.07 42.00 20.92
N LEU A 90 0.30 41.36 19.80
CA LEU A 90 0.68 42.09 18.57
C LEU A 90 -0.46 42.91 17.96
N LEU A 91 -1.72 42.51 18.21
CA LEU A 91 -2.92 43.24 17.80
C LEU A 91 -3.32 44.35 18.79
N GLU A 92 -2.55 44.55 19.87
CA GLU A 92 -2.83 45.54 20.92
C GLU A 92 -4.23 45.39 21.55
N LYS A 93 -4.74 44.15 21.63
CA LYS A 93 -6.04 43.89 22.23
C LYS A 93 -6.00 44.11 23.74
N SER A 94 -7.12 44.54 24.30
CA SER A 94 -7.29 44.66 25.75
C SER A 94 -7.67 43.34 26.44
N GLN A 95 -8.28 42.42 25.69
CA GLN A 95 -8.77 41.14 26.19
C GLN A 95 -8.43 40.01 25.21
N ARG A 96 -8.15 38.82 25.75
CA ARG A 96 -7.96 37.62 24.94
C ARG A 96 -9.23 37.26 24.17
N THR A 97 -9.06 36.88 22.90
CA THR A 97 -10.15 36.31 22.10
C THR A 97 -9.91 34.82 21.88
N THR A 98 -10.81 33.98 22.37
CA THR A 98 -10.70 32.52 22.17
C THR A 98 -11.66 32.08 21.07
N VAL A 99 -11.13 31.40 20.04
CA VAL A 99 -11.97 30.72 19.05
C VAL A 99 -12.20 29.31 19.53
N LYS A 100 -13.45 28.89 19.71
CA LYS A 100 -13.78 27.52 20.14
C LYS A 100 -13.61 26.53 19.00
N THR A 101 -14.15 26.84 17.82
CA THR A 101 -13.95 26.03 16.61
C THR A 101 -13.60 26.95 15.46
N CYS A 102 -12.43 26.73 14.88
CA CYS A 102 -11.97 27.48 13.74
C CYS A 102 -12.85 27.23 12.50
N THR A 103 -13.41 28.29 11.90
CA THR A 103 -14.21 28.20 10.66
C THR A 103 -13.44 27.57 9.50
N ALA A 104 -12.12 27.78 9.43
CA ALA A 104 -11.26 27.32 8.35
C ALA A 104 -10.83 25.86 8.45
N CYS A 105 -10.49 25.38 9.66
CA CYS A 105 -9.93 24.03 9.86
C CYS A 105 -10.81 23.11 10.70
N LEU A 106 -11.92 23.62 11.26
CA LEU A 106 -12.87 22.85 12.07
C LEU A 106 -12.19 22.11 13.24
N GLY A 107 -11.15 22.70 13.83
CA GLY A 107 -10.38 22.05 14.90
C GLY A 107 -9.14 21.27 14.43
N THR A 108 -9.05 20.85 13.16
CA THR A 108 -7.99 19.93 12.70
C THR A 108 -6.56 20.46 12.89
N LEU A 109 -6.30 21.72 12.53
CA LEU A 109 -5.03 22.39 12.79
C LEU A 109 -5.00 23.10 14.15
N GLN A 110 -6.16 23.58 14.59
CA GLN A 110 -6.30 24.29 15.85
C GLN A 110 -5.89 23.44 17.06
N TYR A 111 -6.22 22.14 17.04
CA TYR A 111 -5.98 21.18 18.11
C TYR A 111 -5.03 20.05 17.68
N ALA A 112 -4.18 20.28 16.66
CA ALA A 112 -3.25 19.27 16.16
C ALA A 112 -2.22 18.82 17.22
N ASP A 113 -1.90 19.69 18.18
CA ASP A 113 -1.01 19.48 19.32
C ASP A 113 -1.73 18.93 20.56
N ASP A 114 -3.06 18.83 20.54
CA ASP A 114 -3.84 18.36 21.67
C ASP A 114 -3.63 16.86 21.87
N HIS A 115 -3.12 16.50 23.04
CA HIS A 115 -2.80 15.13 23.36
C HIS A 115 -4.04 14.24 23.42
N ALA A 116 -5.12 14.69 24.05
CA ALA A 116 -6.31 13.87 24.27
C ALA A 116 -7.13 13.70 22.97
N LEU A 117 -7.20 14.73 22.15
CA LEU A 117 -8.01 14.74 20.93
C LEU A 117 -7.30 14.11 19.73
N THR A 118 -5.98 14.33 19.61
CA THR A 118 -5.24 13.98 18.39
C THR A 118 -4.25 12.84 18.60
N ILE A 119 -3.48 12.86 19.69
CA ILE A 119 -2.37 11.91 19.89
C ILE A 119 -2.82 10.61 20.56
N GLN A 120 -3.58 10.71 21.65
CA GLN A 120 -4.06 9.56 22.42
C GLN A 120 -4.82 8.54 21.58
N PRO A 121 -5.73 8.92 20.65
CA PRO A 121 -6.40 7.94 19.81
C PRO A 121 -5.44 7.10 18.95
N ILE A 122 -4.30 7.68 18.54
CA ILE A 122 -3.27 6.95 17.78
C ILE A 122 -2.52 5.99 18.70
N LEU A 123 -2.14 6.44 19.91
CA LEU A 123 -1.49 5.61 20.91
C LEU A 123 -2.38 4.41 21.31
N ASP A 124 -3.67 4.65 21.56
CA ASP A 124 -4.65 3.61 21.87
C ASP A 124 -4.75 2.56 20.75
N GLN A 125 -4.52 2.95 19.49
CA GLN A 125 -4.51 2.03 18.35
C GLN A 125 -3.18 1.28 18.23
N LEU A 126 -2.05 1.93 18.53
CA LEU A 126 -0.73 1.30 18.58
C LEU A 126 -0.68 0.23 19.68
N ASP A 127 -1.29 0.49 20.84
CA ASP A 127 -1.34 -0.46 21.95
C ASP A 127 -2.18 -1.71 21.62
N LYS A 128 -3.20 -1.57 20.77
CA LYS A 128 -4.04 -2.70 20.32
C LYS A 128 -3.36 -3.57 19.27
N GLU A 129 -2.48 -2.99 18.47
CA GLU A 129 -1.76 -3.70 17.39
C GLU A 129 -0.25 -3.47 17.54
N PRO A 130 0.46 -4.34 18.30
CA PRO A 130 1.87 -4.14 18.60
C PRO A 130 2.75 -4.49 17.39
N TYR A 131 2.97 -3.52 16.50
CA TYR A 131 3.95 -3.65 15.41
C TYR A 131 5.38 -3.52 15.96
N GLU A 132 6.26 -4.43 15.59
CA GLU A 132 7.70 -4.30 15.80
C GLU A 132 8.26 -3.28 14.81
N THR A 133 8.36 -2.03 15.26
CA THR A 133 8.88 -0.91 14.46
C THR A 133 9.57 0.11 15.35
N THR A 134 10.50 0.87 14.76
CA THR A 134 11.17 2.01 15.41
C THR A 134 10.84 3.35 14.76
N THR A 135 10.25 3.32 13.56
CA THR A 135 9.90 4.52 12.79
C THR A 135 8.45 4.45 12.31
N PHE A 136 7.88 5.59 11.92
CA PHE A 136 6.55 5.65 11.30
C PHE A 136 6.45 6.76 10.25
N ALA A 137 5.60 6.53 9.24
CA ALA A 137 5.21 7.52 8.26
C ALA A 137 3.74 7.93 8.49
N LEU A 138 3.48 9.23 8.66
CA LEU A 138 2.13 9.75 8.90
C LEU A 138 1.43 10.21 7.61
N THR A 139 0.31 9.58 7.31
CA THR A 139 -0.64 10.02 6.28
C THR A 139 -1.87 10.66 6.92
N LEU A 140 -2.25 11.83 6.42
CA LEU A 140 -3.44 12.55 6.87
C LEU A 140 -4.52 12.58 5.79
N THR A 141 -5.75 12.27 6.20
CA THR A 141 -6.97 12.56 5.44
C THR A 141 -7.78 13.56 6.23
N LEU A 142 -7.98 14.78 5.73
CA LEU A 142 -8.73 15.83 6.43
C LEU A 142 -10.24 15.72 6.12
N PRO A 143 -11.12 16.51 6.78
CA PRO A 143 -12.51 16.63 6.36
C PRO A 143 -12.59 17.19 4.94
N ILE A 144 -13.48 16.65 4.11
CA ILE A 144 -13.70 17.14 2.74
C ILE A 144 -14.13 18.61 2.77
N SER A 145 -14.87 18.99 3.81
CA SER A 145 -15.42 20.33 3.95
C SER A 145 -14.39 21.45 4.05
N LEU A 146 -13.15 21.12 4.44
CA LEU A 146 -12.07 22.11 4.48
C LEU A 146 -11.76 22.70 3.09
N ILE A 147 -12.01 21.95 2.02
CA ILE A 147 -11.71 22.36 0.64
C ILE A 147 -12.61 23.53 0.24
N HIS A 148 -13.94 23.39 0.35
CA HIS A 148 -14.85 24.47 -0.01
C HIS A 148 -14.83 25.60 1.02
N ARG A 149 -14.64 25.30 2.32
CA ARG A 149 -14.50 26.35 3.35
C ARG A 149 -13.30 27.24 3.09
N GLU A 150 -12.16 26.66 2.71
CA GLU A 150 -10.97 27.44 2.33
C GLU A 150 -11.25 28.34 1.12
N TYR A 151 -11.92 27.81 0.09
CA TYR A 151 -12.33 28.57 -1.09
C TYR A 151 -13.23 29.77 -0.73
N LEU A 152 -14.29 29.55 0.05
CA LEU A 152 -15.23 30.60 0.45
C LEU A 152 -14.56 31.65 1.35
N LEU A 153 -13.66 31.22 2.25
CA LEU A 153 -12.87 32.15 3.06
C LEU A 153 -11.89 32.99 2.22
N LYS A 154 -11.32 32.44 1.13
CA LYS A 154 -10.48 33.22 0.21
C LYS A 154 -11.27 34.36 -0.45
N ILE A 155 -12.52 34.10 -0.85
CA ILE A 155 -13.43 35.14 -1.37
C ILE A 155 -13.70 36.18 -0.29
N TYR A 156 -14.07 35.75 0.92
CA TYR A 156 -14.34 36.67 2.03
C TYR A 156 -13.15 37.58 2.34
N VAL A 157 -11.94 37.04 2.45
CA VAL A 157 -10.74 37.84 2.73
C VAL A 157 -10.48 38.82 1.59
N GLN A 158 -10.61 38.41 0.33
CA GLN A 158 -10.46 39.30 -0.81
C GLN A 158 -11.44 40.47 -0.74
N ASP A 159 -12.72 40.21 -0.46
CA ASP A 159 -13.75 41.25 -0.35
C ASP A 159 -13.40 42.28 0.74
N GLN A 160 -12.92 41.82 1.89
CA GLN A 160 -12.57 42.71 3.00
C GLN A 160 -11.29 43.51 2.71
N VAL A 161 -10.32 42.89 2.02
CA VAL A 161 -9.10 43.55 1.55
C VAL A 161 -9.43 44.63 0.51
N ASP A 162 -10.32 44.34 -0.44
CA ASP A 162 -10.73 45.30 -1.47
C ASP A 162 -11.48 46.50 -0.85
N LYS A 163 -12.37 46.23 0.11
CA LYS A 163 -13.03 47.27 0.92
C LYS A 163 -12.02 48.13 1.67
N PHE A 164 -11.05 47.51 2.35
CA PHE A 164 -9.98 48.21 3.03
C PHE A 164 -9.17 49.09 2.07
N ASN A 165 -8.76 48.54 0.94
CA ASN A 165 -7.96 49.21 -0.08
C ASN A 165 -8.68 50.39 -0.75
N SER A 166 -10.01 50.35 -0.85
CA SER A 166 -10.81 51.46 -1.42
C SER A 166 -10.62 52.80 -0.69
N THR A 167 -10.20 52.76 0.57
CA THR A 167 -10.04 53.93 1.44
C THR A 167 -8.58 54.31 1.72
N LYS A 168 -7.62 53.62 1.09
CA LYS A 168 -6.19 53.72 1.38
C LYS A 168 -5.39 54.28 0.20
N ALA A 169 -4.32 55.01 0.52
CA ALA A 169 -3.33 55.45 -0.46
C ALA A 169 -2.60 54.25 -1.07
N ASP A 170 -2.19 54.36 -2.33
CA ASP A 170 -1.66 53.25 -3.13
C ASP A 170 -0.46 52.54 -2.48
N ASP A 171 0.42 53.28 -1.83
CA ASP A 171 1.61 52.78 -1.13
C ASP A 171 1.27 51.99 0.15
N THR A 172 0.10 52.23 0.75
CA THR A 172 -0.38 51.57 1.98
C THR A 172 -1.36 50.42 1.74
N LYS A 173 -1.71 50.11 0.49
CA LYS A 173 -2.66 49.05 0.14
C LYS A 173 -2.17 47.67 0.59
N CYS A 174 -3.12 46.84 1.01
CA CYS A 174 -2.91 45.43 1.29
C CYS A 174 -2.83 44.65 -0.02
N LEU A 175 -1.72 43.96 -0.24
CA LEU A 175 -1.40 43.19 -1.45
C LEU A 175 -1.73 41.70 -1.29
N TRP A 176 -2.57 41.34 -0.31
CA TRP A 176 -2.97 39.95 -0.08
C TRP A 176 -3.62 39.35 -1.33
N ARG A 177 -3.34 38.07 -1.59
CA ARG A 177 -3.91 37.30 -2.71
C ARG A 177 -4.22 35.88 -2.27
N ALA A 178 -5.31 35.31 -2.77
CA ALA A 178 -5.70 33.94 -2.48
C ALA A 178 -4.62 32.87 -2.77
N SER A 179 -3.69 33.16 -3.69
CA SER A 179 -2.59 32.25 -4.06
C SER A 179 -1.50 32.08 -3.00
N ILE A 180 -1.42 32.98 -2.00
CA ILE A 180 -0.42 32.85 -0.93
C ILE A 180 -0.86 31.83 0.12
N VAL A 181 -2.15 31.52 0.21
CA VAL A 181 -2.71 30.62 1.23
C VAL A 181 -2.09 29.23 1.11
N ARG A 182 -1.51 28.73 2.20
CA ARG A 182 -0.93 27.38 2.28
C ARG A 182 -1.99 26.32 2.56
N GLU A 183 -1.70 25.06 2.26
CA GLU A 183 -2.55 23.92 2.64
C GLU A 183 -2.41 23.57 4.12
N ALA A 184 -3.44 22.94 4.70
CA ALA A 184 -3.48 22.69 6.15
C ALA A 184 -2.72 21.43 6.51
N LYS A 185 -2.55 20.54 5.53
CA LYS A 185 -2.04 19.20 5.71
C LYS A 185 -0.60 19.19 6.25
N ASP A 186 0.27 20.05 5.72
CA ASP A 186 1.68 20.07 6.10
C ASP A 186 1.91 20.52 7.55
N PRO A 187 1.36 21.65 8.03
CA PRO A 187 1.53 22.03 9.44
C PRO A 187 0.87 21.03 10.39
N ILE A 188 -0.30 20.46 10.04
CA ILE A 188 -0.91 19.39 10.85
C ILE A 188 0.03 18.18 10.92
N ARG A 189 0.58 17.74 9.78
CA ARG A 189 1.49 16.59 9.72
C ARG A 189 2.72 16.83 10.60
N SER A 190 3.32 18.02 10.52
CA SER A 190 4.51 18.38 11.30
C SER A 190 4.25 18.30 12.80
N ILE A 191 3.16 18.94 13.27
CA ILE A 191 2.79 18.94 14.69
C ILE A 191 2.52 17.50 15.17
N VAL A 192 1.67 16.76 14.45
CA VAL A 192 1.28 15.41 14.87
C VAL A 192 2.48 14.47 14.89
N ILE A 193 3.39 14.55 13.91
CA ILE A 193 4.64 13.75 13.91
C ILE A 193 5.46 14.05 15.16
N GLN A 194 5.70 15.32 15.48
CA GLN A 194 6.54 15.71 16.62
C GLN A 194 5.95 15.23 17.95
N HIS A 195 4.66 15.46 18.16
CA HIS A 195 3.99 15.09 19.40
C HIS A 195 3.82 13.58 19.53
N LEU A 196 3.51 12.87 18.44
CA LEU A 196 3.41 11.42 18.44
C LEU A 196 4.77 10.77 18.66
N ALA A 197 5.84 11.28 18.05
CA ALA A 197 7.20 10.78 18.29
C ALA A 197 7.60 10.94 19.76
N ALA A 198 7.32 12.10 20.36
CA ALA A 198 7.58 12.35 21.77
C ALA A 198 6.79 11.42 22.71
N ALA A 199 5.54 11.10 22.36
CA ALA A 199 4.66 10.28 23.20
C ALA A 199 4.86 8.76 23.01
N SER A 200 5.16 8.31 21.79
CA SER A 200 5.30 6.87 21.45
C SER A 200 6.74 6.35 21.56
N GLY A 201 7.74 7.22 21.50
CA GLY A 201 9.15 6.84 21.38
C GLY A 201 9.56 6.40 19.97
N LEU A 202 8.64 6.39 18.99
CA LEU A 202 8.94 6.13 17.59
C LEU A 202 9.50 7.38 16.89
N VAL A 203 10.25 7.19 15.80
CA VAL A 203 10.78 8.29 14.99
C VAL A 203 9.89 8.52 13.76
N GLY A 204 9.46 9.75 13.53
CA GLY A 204 8.70 10.11 12.34
C GLY A 204 9.58 10.24 11.09
N GLU A 205 9.37 9.39 10.09
CA GLU A 205 10.12 9.37 8.84
C GLU A 205 9.18 9.20 7.63
N LEU A 206 9.41 9.97 6.56
CA LEU A 206 8.55 9.94 5.37
C LEU A 206 8.55 8.60 4.63
N ASN A 207 9.67 7.88 4.68
CA ASN A 207 9.88 6.60 3.97
C ASN A 207 9.85 5.40 4.92
N SER A 208 9.29 5.56 6.13
CA SER A 208 9.12 4.42 7.03
C SER A 208 8.20 3.38 6.38
N PRO A 209 8.51 2.08 6.49
CA PRO A 209 7.63 0.99 6.04
C PRO A 209 6.41 0.82 6.93
N PHE A 210 6.38 1.47 8.11
CA PHE A 210 5.22 1.47 8.99
C PHE A 210 4.40 2.74 8.80
N HIS A 211 3.19 2.60 8.29
CA HIS A 211 2.30 3.69 7.94
C HIS A 211 1.18 3.85 8.96
N ILE A 212 1.07 5.07 9.50
CA ILE A 212 -0.06 5.51 10.30
C ILE A 212 -0.93 6.41 9.42
N THR A 213 -2.15 5.99 9.12
CA THR A 213 -3.12 6.84 8.41
C THR A 213 -4.17 7.35 9.40
N LEU A 214 -4.13 8.66 9.67
CA LEU A 214 -5.12 9.36 10.48
C LEU A 214 -6.14 10.03 9.55
N CYS A 215 -7.39 9.56 9.61
CA CYS A 215 -8.52 10.20 8.95
C CYS A 215 -9.27 11.06 9.96
N LEU A 216 -9.29 12.37 9.72
CA LEU A 216 -10.03 13.35 10.47
C LEU A 216 -11.33 13.68 9.72
N GLY A 217 -12.46 13.61 10.41
CA GLY A 217 -13.77 13.96 9.88
C GLY A 217 -14.46 15.06 10.66
N HIS A 218 -15.54 15.55 10.09
CA HIS A 218 -16.41 16.53 10.71
C HIS A 218 -17.84 16.37 10.21
N VAL A 219 -18.62 15.57 10.95
CA VAL A 219 -19.98 15.13 10.59
C VAL A 219 -20.90 16.31 10.26
N ALA A 220 -20.90 17.36 11.08
CA ALA A 220 -21.81 18.50 10.89
C ALA A 220 -21.61 19.25 9.55
N THR A 221 -20.47 19.06 8.88
CA THR A 221 -20.16 19.73 7.60
C THR A 221 -19.99 18.77 6.43
N GLU A 222 -20.25 17.47 6.63
CA GLU A 222 -19.95 16.43 5.64
C GLU A 222 -20.69 16.61 4.31
N SER A 223 -21.82 17.33 4.32
CA SER A 223 -22.68 17.58 3.16
C SER A 223 -22.61 19.01 2.63
N GLU A 224 -21.77 19.87 3.20
CA GLU A 224 -21.76 21.29 2.82
C GLU A 224 -21.39 21.49 1.35
N HIS A 225 -20.46 20.70 0.79
CA HIS A 225 -20.04 20.83 -0.62
C HIS A 225 -21.18 20.54 -1.62
N LEU A 226 -22.31 19.99 -1.19
CA LEU A 226 -23.44 19.66 -2.06
C LEU A 226 -24.09 20.91 -2.69
N PHE A 227 -23.82 22.13 -2.20
CA PHE A 227 -24.25 23.35 -2.90
C PHE A 227 -23.70 23.43 -4.34
N LEU A 228 -22.56 22.79 -4.62
CA LEU A 228 -21.96 22.70 -5.96
C LEU A 228 -22.80 21.90 -6.97
N THR A 229 -23.80 21.15 -6.50
CA THR A 229 -24.75 20.43 -7.35
C THR A 229 -25.96 21.28 -7.75
N GLN A 230 -26.15 22.43 -7.10
CA GLN A 230 -27.35 23.27 -7.20
C GLN A 230 -27.23 24.41 -8.22
N VAL A 231 -26.03 24.60 -8.80
CA VAL A 231 -25.80 25.59 -9.86
C VAL A 231 -26.60 25.22 -11.11
N LYS A 232 -27.08 26.23 -11.86
CA LYS A 232 -27.95 26.04 -13.04
C LYS A 232 -27.34 25.08 -14.07
N ASP A 233 -26.01 25.15 -14.27
CA ASP A 233 -25.21 24.11 -14.89
C ASP A 233 -24.34 23.44 -13.81
N PRO A 234 -24.70 22.25 -13.31
CA PRO A 234 -24.02 21.65 -12.16
C PRO A 234 -22.54 21.37 -12.46
N VAL A 235 -21.67 22.08 -11.72
CA VAL A 235 -20.20 21.90 -11.76
C VAL A 235 -19.77 20.63 -11.04
N LEU A 236 -20.60 20.12 -10.12
CA LEU A 236 -20.43 18.83 -9.45
C LEU A 236 -21.58 17.89 -9.80
N ARG A 237 -21.24 16.69 -10.30
CA ARG A 237 -22.22 15.66 -10.66
C ARG A 237 -21.97 14.40 -9.83
N ILE A 238 -22.90 14.09 -8.94
CA ILE A 238 -22.82 12.93 -8.05
C ILE A 238 -23.75 11.82 -8.56
N ARG A 239 -23.24 10.58 -8.62
CA ARG A 239 -23.99 9.39 -9.03
C ARG A 239 -23.80 8.28 -8.01
N LYS A 240 -24.90 7.67 -7.55
CA LYS A 240 -24.84 6.48 -6.70
C LYS A 240 -24.79 5.23 -7.57
N VAL A 241 -23.74 4.42 -7.43
CA VAL A 241 -23.55 3.17 -8.17
C VAL A 241 -23.38 2.01 -7.20
N ARG A 242 -24.11 0.92 -7.44
CA ARG A 242 -23.99 -0.30 -6.63
C ARG A 242 -22.89 -1.19 -7.20
N LYS A 243 -21.82 -1.44 -6.44
CA LYS A 243 -20.78 -2.42 -6.77
C LYS A 243 -20.68 -3.45 -5.65
N ARG A 244 -20.77 -4.74 -6.00
CA ARG A 244 -20.66 -5.87 -5.05
C ARG A 244 -21.58 -5.72 -3.82
N GLY A 245 -22.80 -5.24 -4.02
CA GLY A 245 -23.79 -5.05 -2.95
C GLY A 245 -23.70 -3.72 -2.21
N VAL A 246 -22.57 -3.01 -2.26
CA VAL A 246 -22.32 -1.72 -1.60
C VAL A 246 -22.66 -0.55 -2.53
N VAL A 247 -23.30 0.48 -1.99
CA VAL A 247 -23.60 1.73 -2.72
C VAL A 247 -22.41 2.67 -2.60
N HIS A 248 -21.80 3.03 -3.73
CA HIS A 248 -20.71 3.99 -3.81
C HIS A 248 -21.20 5.31 -4.40
N SER A 249 -20.79 6.43 -3.81
CA SER A 249 -20.95 7.78 -4.37
C SER A 249 -19.81 8.06 -5.36
N ILE A 250 -20.12 8.25 -6.63
CA ILE A 250 -19.15 8.66 -7.68
C ILE A 250 -19.31 10.15 -7.92
N GLY A 251 -18.21 10.88 -7.96
CA GLY A 251 -18.19 12.33 -8.21
C GLY A 251 -18.00 13.19 -6.96
N GLU A 252 -17.90 12.58 -5.78
CA GLU A 252 -17.73 13.26 -4.48
C GLU A 252 -16.29 13.17 -3.95
N SER A 253 -15.33 12.93 -4.84
CA SER A 253 -13.92 12.89 -4.46
C SER A 253 -13.37 14.30 -4.21
N ARG A 254 -12.30 14.42 -3.43
CA ARG A 254 -11.57 15.68 -3.22
C ARG A 254 -11.22 16.34 -4.55
N THR A 255 -10.68 15.58 -5.50
CA THR A 255 -10.34 16.05 -6.85
C THR A 255 -11.56 16.58 -7.59
N SER A 256 -12.70 15.87 -7.53
CA SER A 256 -13.95 16.31 -8.16
C SER A 256 -14.46 17.62 -7.57
N ILE A 257 -14.39 17.77 -6.25
CA ILE A 257 -14.83 18.99 -5.54
C ILE A 257 -13.89 20.16 -5.86
N THR A 258 -12.57 19.95 -5.85
CA THR A 258 -11.61 20.99 -6.25
C THR A 258 -11.84 21.45 -7.69
N SER A 259 -12.05 20.52 -8.63
CA SER A 259 -12.38 20.88 -10.03
C SER A 259 -13.70 21.65 -10.13
N ALA A 260 -14.72 21.26 -9.37
CA ALA A 260 -16.00 21.95 -9.34
C ALA A 260 -15.88 23.39 -8.78
N LEU A 261 -15.11 23.59 -7.71
CA LEU A 261 -14.84 24.92 -7.14
C LEU A 261 -14.08 25.83 -8.10
N ASN A 262 -13.13 25.29 -8.87
CA ASN A 262 -12.41 26.05 -9.88
C ASN A 262 -13.31 26.49 -11.05
N ALA A 263 -14.38 25.75 -11.33
CA ALA A 263 -15.36 26.08 -12.37
C ALA A 263 -16.51 26.97 -11.84
N LEU A 264 -16.65 27.12 -10.53
CA LEU A 264 -17.70 27.91 -9.89
C LEU A 264 -17.38 29.41 -9.97
N THR A 265 -18.37 30.22 -10.37
CA THR A 265 -18.28 31.68 -10.34
C THR A 265 -18.47 32.22 -8.92
N VAL A 266 -17.90 33.39 -8.64
CA VAL A 266 -18.04 34.02 -7.31
C VAL A 266 -19.50 34.43 -7.06
N GLU A 267 -20.21 34.84 -8.10
CA GLU A 267 -21.63 35.21 -8.06
C GLU A 267 -22.50 34.00 -7.68
N ASP A 268 -22.26 32.85 -8.31
CA ASP A 268 -22.96 31.61 -7.97
C ASP A 268 -22.65 31.17 -6.53
N ALA A 269 -21.38 31.29 -6.10
CA ALA A 269 -21.00 30.99 -4.72
C ALA A 269 -21.78 31.86 -3.70
N ARG A 270 -21.92 33.16 -3.96
CA ARG A 270 -22.69 34.09 -3.11
C ARG A 270 -24.19 33.80 -3.11
N ALA A 271 -24.72 33.31 -4.23
CA ALA A 271 -26.14 32.98 -4.35
C ALA A 271 -26.51 31.67 -3.63
N LEU A 272 -25.58 30.72 -3.55
CA LEU A 272 -25.84 29.36 -3.09
C LEU A 272 -25.39 29.07 -1.65
N THR A 273 -24.46 29.86 -1.09
CA THR A 273 -23.92 29.61 0.24
C THR A 273 -23.45 30.89 0.94
N SER A 274 -23.16 30.80 2.24
CA SER A 274 -22.67 31.92 3.04
C SER A 274 -21.17 32.17 2.84
N ILE A 275 -20.79 33.44 2.73
CA ILE A 275 -19.40 33.92 2.64
C ILE A 275 -19.21 35.00 3.73
N PRO A 276 -18.43 34.74 4.80
CA PRO A 276 -17.63 33.54 5.05
C PRO A 276 -18.51 32.32 5.39
N PRO A 277 -17.96 31.09 5.39
CA PRO A 277 -18.67 29.91 5.86
C PRO A 277 -19.22 30.10 7.27
N LEU A 278 -20.37 29.50 7.55
CA LEU A 278 -20.97 29.56 8.88
C LEU A 278 -20.05 28.90 9.93
N PRO A 279 -19.80 29.56 11.08
CA PRO A 279 -19.09 28.96 12.19
C PRO A 279 -19.77 27.68 12.67
N GLN A 280 -18.98 26.76 13.24
CA GLN A 280 -19.45 25.50 13.80
C GLN A 280 -19.15 25.47 15.30
N THR A 281 -19.84 24.61 16.07
CA THR A 281 -19.58 24.47 17.51
C THR A 281 -18.87 23.18 17.86
N GLU A 282 -19.00 22.20 16.98
CA GLU A 282 -18.37 20.89 16.96
C GLU A 282 -16.93 21.03 16.47
N ILE A 283 -16.08 20.08 16.85
CA ILE A 283 -14.69 20.00 16.39
C ILE A 283 -14.50 18.71 15.61
N SER A 284 -13.50 18.70 14.74
CA SER A 284 -13.11 17.52 13.99
C SER A 284 -12.56 16.45 14.93
N THR A 285 -12.87 15.20 14.61
CA THR A 285 -12.45 14.02 15.38
C THR A 285 -11.74 13.02 14.47
N ALA A 286 -11.00 12.09 15.07
CA ALA A 286 -10.48 10.95 14.33
C ALA A 286 -11.62 10.00 13.93
N ASP A 287 -11.95 9.95 12.63
CA ASP A 287 -12.96 9.04 12.07
C ASP A 287 -12.43 7.60 12.02
N SER A 288 -11.17 7.45 11.62
CA SER A 288 -10.49 6.16 11.54
C SER A 288 -8.99 6.31 11.65
N ILE A 289 -8.35 5.37 12.32
CA ILE A 289 -6.89 5.25 12.40
C ILE A 289 -6.53 3.89 11.85
N LEU A 290 -5.73 3.88 10.78
CA LEU A 290 -5.30 2.66 10.11
C LEU A 290 -3.80 2.52 10.25
N LEU A 291 -3.37 1.40 10.83
CA LEU A 291 -1.98 1.00 10.95
C LEU A 291 -1.70 -0.07 9.91
N LEU A 292 -0.69 0.16 9.07
CA LEU A 292 -0.24 -0.80 8.07
C LEU A 292 1.27 -0.84 8.06
N HIS A 293 1.84 -2.04 7.98
CA HIS A 293 3.24 -2.24 7.63
C HIS A 293 3.34 -2.70 6.18
N ASP A 294 4.38 -2.25 5.48
CA ASP A 294 4.77 -2.78 4.18
C ASP A 294 4.94 -4.29 4.24
N SER A 295 4.64 -4.96 3.14
CA SER A 295 4.75 -6.41 3.06
C SER A 295 6.20 -6.86 3.31
N ALA A 296 6.36 -7.89 4.13
CA ALA A 296 7.63 -8.59 4.29
C ALA A 296 7.69 -9.82 3.36
N LEU A 297 8.90 -10.27 3.03
CA LEU A 297 9.11 -11.35 2.06
C LEU A 297 9.96 -12.47 2.67
N THR A 298 9.43 -13.69 2.65
CA THR A 298 10.16 -14.91 3.06
C THR A 298 10.32 -15.83 1.87
N GLY A 299 11.55 -16.25 1.58
CA GLY A 299 11.87 -17.17 0.49
C GLY A 299 12.35 -18.52 0.99
N GLY A 300 12.24 -19.54 0.14
CA GLY A 300 12.71 -20.89 0.43
C GLY A 300 12.63 -21.80 -0.78
N ARG A 301 12.87 -23.10 -0.57
CA ARG A 301 12.56 -24.15 -1.56
C ARG A 301 11.65 -25.19 -0.94
N TYR A 302 10.70 -25.71 -1.70
CA TYR A 302 9.85 -26.81 -1.26
C TYR A 302 10.12 -28.09 -2.05
N ASN A 303 9.99 -29.21 -1.37
CA ASN A 303 9.81 -30.52 -1.96
C ASN A 303 8.37 -30.96 -1.78
N LYS A 304 7.88 -31.68 -2.77
CA LYS A 304 6.55 -32.26 -2.79
C LYS A 304 6.69 -33.73 -3.11
N TYR A 305 6.37 -34.58 -2.15
CA TYR A 305 6.54 -36.03 -2.24
C TYR A 305 5.24 -36.74 -2.62
N SER A 306 4.08 -36.14 -2.31
CA SER A 306 2.76 -36.69 -2.64
C SER A 306 2.34 -36.39 -4.08
N ARG A 307 1.74 -37.39 -4.76
CA ARG A 307 1.08 -37.24 -6.07
C ARG A 307 -0.41 -36.84 -5.95
N GLU A 308 -0.89 -36.57 -4.74
CA GLU A 308 -2.28 -36.18 -4.47
C GLU A 308 -2.36 -34.75 -3.88
N CYS A 309 -1.28 -33.98 -4.03
CA CYS A 309 -1.13 -32.64 -3.46
C CYS A 309 -1.05 -31.59 -4.58
N SER A 310 -1.91 -30.57 -4.56
CA SER A 310 -1.80 -29.46 -5.51
C SER A 310 -0.74 -28.44 -5.04
N GLN A 311 -0.26 -27.55 -5.91
CA GLN A 311 0.65 -26.49 -5.45
C GLN A 311 -0.10 -25.38 -4.66
N THR A 312 -1.32 -25.05 -5.09
CA THR A 312 -2.22 -24.08 -4.44
C THR A 312 -3.62 -24.70 -4.30
N PRO A 313 -4.50 -24.22 -3.41
CA PRO A 313 -5.79 -24.84 -3.15
C PRO A 313 -6.58 -25.04 -4.44
N TRP A 314 -6.91 -26.29 -4.74
CA TRP A 314 -7.58 -26.64 -5.98
C TRP A 314 -9.08 -26.85 -5.75
N ILE A 315 -9.84 -25.77 -5.93
CA ILE A 315 -11.28 -25.74 -5.68
C ILE A 315 -12.02 -25.40 -6.98
N ILE A 316 -12.94 -26.26 -7.41
CA ILE A 316 -13.80 -26.03 -8.58
C ILE A 316 -15.26 -26.10 -8.12
N LYS A 317 -16.03 -25.02 -8.37
CA LYS A 317 -17.45 -24.91 -7.97
C LYS A 317 -17.67 -25.25 -6.48
N GLY A 318 -16.76 -24.82 -5.62
CA GLY A 318 -16.81 -25.08 -4.16
C GLY A 318 -16.36 -26.48 -3.74
N LYS A 319 -16.12 -27.41 -4.69
CA LYS A 319 -15.59 -28.74 -4.38
C LYS A 319 -14.06 -28.72 -4.43
N ARG A 320 -13.44 -29.14 -3.33
CA ARG A 320 -11.99 -29.35 -3.23
C ARG A 320 -11.59 -30.63 -3.98
N LEU A 321 -10.56 -30.55 -4.81
CA LEU A 321 -10.09 -31.66 -5.66
C LEU A 321 -8.86 -32.38 -5.13
N THR A 322 -8.09 -31.74 -4.25
CA THR A 322 -6.99 -32.34 -3.50
C THR A 322 -7.11 -31.92 -2.06
N ASP A 323 -6.92 -32.86 -1.13
CA ASP A 323 -7.06 -32.57 0.30
C ASP A 323 -5.96 -31.65 0.80
N LEU A 324 -4.78 -31.66 0.18
CA LEU A 324 -3.65 -30.80 0.52
C LEU A 324 -3.23 -29.91 -0.65
N SER A 325 -2.64 -28.76 -0.30
CA SER A 325 -1.81 -27.98 -1.20
C SER A 325 -0.48 -27.58 -0.56
N VAL A 326 0.57 -27.45 -1.37
CA VAL A 326 1.90 -27.01 -0.93
C VAL A 326 1.81 -25.70 -0.17
N SER A 327 1.06 -24.73 -0.69
CA SER A 327 0.93 -23.42 -0.03
C SER A 327 0.27 -23.53 1.35
N GLU A 328 -0.76 -24.36 1.52
CA GLU A 328 -1.43 -24.53 2.83
C GLU A 328 -0.52 -25.22 3.86
N CYS A 329 0.43 -26.06 3.42
CA CYS A 329 1.41 -26.69 4.32
C CYS A 329 2.43 -25.68 4.89
N ILE A 330 2.52 -24.47 4.32
CA ILE A 330 3.57 -23.47 4.61
C ILE A 330 2.98 -22.19 5.21
N ILE A 331 1.90 -21.67 4.62
CA ILE A 331 1.39 -20.31 4.87
C ILE A 331 1.01 -20.09 6.34
N ASP A 332 0.32 -21.03 6.97
CA ASP A 332 -0.22 -20.82 8.33
C ASP A 332 0.89 -20.66 9.37
N ILE A 333 2.00 -21.39 9.19
CA ILE A 333 3.18 -21.28 10.05
C ILE A 333 3.82 -19.91 9.87
N LEU A 334 4.06 -19.48 8.62
CA LEU A 334 4.60 -18.14 8.36
C LEU A 334 3.69 -17.03 8.92
N LYS A 335 2.37 -17.18 8.75
CA LYS A 335 1.37 -16.23 9.23
C LYS A 335 1.38 -16.10 10.75
N LYS A 336 1.54 -17.21 11.47
CA LYS A 336 1.66 -17.26 12.93
C LYS A 336 2.90 -16.52 13.43
N HIS A 337 4.07 -16.79 12.84
CA HIS A 337 5.35 -16.22 13.29
C HIS A 337 5.51 -14.73 12.95
N HIS A 338 5.12 -14.33 11.74
CA HIS A 338 5.13 -12.92 11.32
C HIS A 338 3.94 -12.11 11.82
N GLN A 339 2.93 -12.77 12.40
CA GLN A 339 1.68 -12.18 12.87
C GLN A 339 1.05 -11.28 11.79
N CYS A 340 0.91 -11.81 10.58
CA CYS A 340 0.45 -11.04 9.43
C CYS A 340 -1.03 -11.29 9.13
N GLN A 341 -1.65 -10.38 8.37
CA GLN A 341 -3.06 -10.47 8.01
C GLN A 341 -3.31 -11.59 6.99
N ASP A 342 -2.42 -11.71 6.00
CA ASP A 342 -2.54 -12.64 4.90
C ASP A 342 -1.14 -13.01 4.35
N VAL A 343 -1.07 -14.08 3.58
CA VAL A 343 0.16 -14.52 2.92
C VAL A 343 -0.10 -14.85 1.46
N LYS A 344 0.63 -14.21 0.55
CA LYS A 344 0.58 -14.56 -0.87
C LYS A 344 1.76 -15.45 -1.23
N PHE A 345 1.46 -16.69 -1.65
CA PHE A 345 2.46 -17.67 -2.04
C PHE A 345 2.75 -17.62 -3.55
N VAL A 346 4.01 -17.52 -3.93
CA VAL A 346 4.48 -17.39 -5.31
C VAL A 346 5.69 -18.30 -5.55
N THR A 347 5.76 -18.96 -6.70
CA THR A 347 6.75 -19.99 -7.00
C THR A 347 7.45 -19.73 -8.34
N ALA A 348 8.67 -20.26 -8.51
CA ALA A 348 9.36 -20.26 -9.81
C ALA A 348 8.77 -21.36 -10.72
N GLY A 349 7.56 -21.13 -11.24
CA GLY A 349 6.78 -22.10 -12.02
C GLY A 349 5.97 -23.07 -11.16
N ARG A 350 5.40 -24.11 -11.79
CA ARG A 350 4.46 -25.03 -11.17
C ARG A 350 4.56 -26.44 -11.74
N GLU A 351 4.22 -27.42 -10.91
CA GLU A 351 3.96 -28.80 -11.31
C GLU A 351 2.46 -29.18 -11.14
N ASP A 352 2.04 -30.22 -11.87
CA ASP A 352 0.69 -30.78 -11.75
C ASP A 352 0.52 -31.51 -10.39
N ALA A 353 -0.73 -31.79 -9.98
CA ALA A 353 -1.01 -32.40 -8.68
C ALA A 353 -0.39 -33.80 -8.52
N ASP A 354 -0.32 -34.55 -9.62
CA ASP A 354 0.26 -35.90 -9.73
C ASP A 354 1.79 -35.94 -9.89
N VAL A 355 2.45 -34.77 -9.94
CA VAL A 355 3.90 -34.65 -10.15
C VAL A 355 4.62 -34.34 -8.84
N ARG A 356 5.68 -35.10 -8.53
CA ARG A 356 6.54 -34.83 -7.36
C ARG A 356 7.57 -33.75 -7.68
N MET A 357 8.00 -33.02 -6.66
CA MET A 357 9.12 -32.07 -6.70
C MET A 357 10.21 -32.54 -5.73
N LEU A 358 11.25 -33.15 -6.28
CA LEU A 358 12.34 -33.81 -5.56
C LEU A 358 13.64 -32.97 -5.60
N GLY A 359 14.78 -33.62 -5.38
CA GLY A 359 16.11 -33.03 -5.43
C GLY A 359 16.26 -31.76 -4.59
N THR A 360 16.70 -30.67 -5.21
CA THR A 360 16.92 -29.37 -4.53
C THR A 360 15.62 -28.66 -4.13
N GLY A 361 14.47 -29.10 -4.65
CA GLY A 361 13.18 -28.45 -4.43
C GLY A 361 12.95 -27.21 -5.30
N ARG A 362 11.69 -26.84 -5.46
CA ARG A 362 11.29 -25.67 -6.25
C ARG A 362 11.41 -24.40 -5.40
N PRO A 363 12.04 -23.33 -5.92
CA PRO A 363 12.06 -22.04 -5.24
C PRO A 363 10.69 -21.38 -5.14
N PHE A 364 10.43 -20.77 -3.99
CA PHE A 364 9.21 -20.01 -3.71
C PHE A 364 9.50 -18.80 -2.81
N TYR A 365 8.56 -17.85 -2.81
CA TYR A 365 8.46 -16.85 -1.78
C TYR A 365 7.02 -16.64 -1.31
N CYS A 366 6.92 -16.12 -0.10
CA CYS A 366 5.69 -15.71 0.55
C CYS A 366 5.77 -14.21 0.81
N GLU A 367 4.73 -13.47 0.40
CA GLU A 367 4.52 -12.08 0.77
C GLU A 367 3.59 -12.03 1.97
N MET A 368 4.13 -11.68 3.14
CA MET A 368 3.36 -11.48 4.37
C MET A 368 2.74 -10.08 4.32
N VAL A 369 1.42 -10.02 4.26
CA VAL A 369 0.65 -8.77 4.14
C VAL A 369 0.42 -8.18 5.52
N ASN A 370 0.82 -6.91 5.71
CA ASN A 370 0.68 -6.19 6.97
C ASN A 370 1.24 -6.98 8.18
N PRO A 371 2.52 -7.39 8.15
CA PRO A 371 3.13 -8.15 9.24
C PRO A 371 3.33 -7.27 10.47
N ARG A 372 3.05 -7.80 11.67
CA ARG A 372 3.42 -7.12 12.93
C ARG A 372 4.89 -7.34 13.24
N ARG A 373 5.47 -8.44 12.76
CA ARG A 373 6.90 -8.76 12.88
C ARG A 373 7.50 -8.91 11.49
N PRO A 374 7.83 -7.80 10.80
CA PRO A 374 8.24 -7.83 9.39
C PRO A 374 9.56 -8.57 9.17
N VAL A 375 10.51 -8.46 10.10
CA VAL A 375 11.84 -9.08 10.01
C VAL A 375 12.06 -9.90 11.26
N LEU A 376 12.36 -11.19 11.08
CA LEU A 376 12.64 -12.12 12.16
C LEU A 376 14.14 -12.45 12.22
N PRO A 377 14.68 -12.87 13.37
CA PRO A 377 16.04 -13.40 13.45
C PRO A 377 16.16 -14.73 12.70
N ALA A 378 17.38 -15.07 12.24
CA ALA A 378 17.66 -16.28 11.47
C ALA A 378 17.20 -17.58 12.16
N GLU A 379 17.30 -17.64 13.49
CA GLU A 379 16.87 -18.80 14.27
C GLU A 379 15.36 -19.05 14.20
N GLU A 380 14.55 -17.99 14.11
CA GLU A 380 13.09 -18.13 13.94
C GLU A 380 12.73 -18.67 12.54
N TYR A 381 13.48 -18.30 11.51
CA TYR A 381 13.32 -18.91 10.18
C TYR A 381 13.64 -20.40 10.18
N LYS A 382 14.70 -20.80 10.89
CA LYS A 382 15.06 -22.21 11.08
C LYS A 382 14.01 -22.96 11.91
N GLN A 383 13.42 -22.31 12.90
CA GLN A 383 12.31 -22.87 13.68
C GLN A 383 11.07 -23.09 12.80
N MET A 384 10.69 -22.12 11.98
CA MET A 384 9.59 -22.25 11.01
C MET A 384 9.82 -23.41 10.04
N GLU A 385 11.04 -23.54 9.52
CA GLU A 385 11.43 -24.65 8.65
C GLU A 385 11.26 -26.00 9.34
N ASN A 386 11.71 -26.13 10.58
CA ASN A 386 11.54 -27.34 11.37
C ASN A 386 10.06 -27.64 11.69
N GLU A 387 9.27 -26.62 12.04
CA GLU A 387 7.82 -26.77 12.30
C GLU A 387 7.09 -27.28 11.06
N ILE A 388 7.40 -26.75 9.87
CA ILE A 388 6.84 -27.24 8.60
C ILE A 388 7.29 -28.69 8.35
N ASN A 389 8.58 -28.98 8.51
CA ASN A 389 9.18 -30.29 8.19
C ASN A 389 8.84 -31.41 9.18
N THR A 390 8.28 -31.08 10.34
CA THR A 390 7.84 -32.05 11.37
C THR A 390 6.33 -32.03 11.60
N SER A 391 5.59 -31.21 10.83
CA SER A 391 4.14 -31.17 10.83
C SER A 391 3.52 -32.49 10.34
N SER A 392 2.22 -32.69 10.57
CA SER A 392 1.48 -33.86 10.06
C SER A 392 1.47 -33.96 8.53
N THR A 393 1.87 -32.91 7.81
CA THR A 393 1.95 -32.88 6.35
C THR A 393 3.37 -33.12 5.82
N SER A 394 4.35 -33.44 6.67
CA SER A 394 5.77 -33.62 6.30
C SER A 394 6.02 -34.71 5.25
N ASP A 395 5.15 -35.72 5.21
CA ASP A 395 5.23 -36.79 4.21
C ASP A 395 4.77 -36.32 2.82
N ALA A 396 4.02 -35.23 2.75
CA ALA A 396 3.58 -34.61 1.50
C ALA A 396 4.52 -33.48 1.07
N VAL A 397 4.94 -32.61 1.99
CA VAL A 397 5.70 -31.39 1.69
C VAL A 397 6.77 -31.15 2.75
N LYS A 398 7.97 -30.79 2.30
CA LYS A 398 9.05 -30.26 3.16
C LYS A 398 9.61 -28.99 2.55
N VAL A 399 10.16 -28.11 3.38
CA VAL A 399 10.82 -26.88 2.97
C VAL A 399 12.28 -26.86 3.42
N ARG A 400 13.07 -26.01 2.79
CA ARG A 400 14.48 -25.78 3.13
C ARG A 400 14.91 -24.36 2.77
N HIS A 401 15.97 -23.90 3.42
CA HIS A 401 16.57 -22.58 3.23
C HIS A 401 15.56 -21.43 3.41
N LEU A 402 14.60 -21.58 4.33
CA LEU A 402 13.70 -20.49 4.69
C LEU A 402 14.49 -19.29 5.22
N GLN A 403 14.24 -18.12 4.67
CA GLN A 403 14.92 -16.89 5.05
C GLN A 403 14.14 -15.64 4.63
N ASN A 404 14.44 -14.50 5.26
CA ASN A 404 14.01 -13.20 4.77
C ASN A 404 14.67 -12.91 3.41
N ILE A 405 13.92 -12.35 2.46
CA ILE A 405 14.43 -11.98 1.14
C ILE A 405 14.10 -10.52 0.83
N LYS A 406 14.75 -9.96 -0.19
CA LYS A 406 14.49 -8.59 -0.63
C LYS A 406 13.49 -8.54 -1.76
N ILE A 407 12.92 -7.36 -2.02
CA ILE A 407 11.97 -7.18 -3.12
C ILE A 407 12.62 -7.44 -4.49
N GLU A 408 13.94 -7.23 -4.63
CA GLU A 408 14.67 -7.52 -5.87
C GLU A 408 14.67 -9.01 -6.21
N ASP A 409 14.67 -9.89 -5.20
CA ASP A 409 14.65 -11.34 -5.36
C ASP A 409 13.37 -11.85 -6.03
N THR A 410 12.26 -11.10 -5.91
CA THR A 410 10.98 -11.47 -6.54
C THR A 410 11.07 -11.53 -8.06
N LYS A 411 11.96 -10.73 -8.67
CA LYS A 411 12.22 -10.78 -10.11
C LYS A 411 12.96 -12.05 -10.50
N LEU A 412 13.94 -12.49 -9.71
CA LEU A 412 14.70 -13.72 -9.97
C LEU A 412 13.81 -14.97 -10.06
N ILE A 413 12.77 -15.03 -9.23
CA ILE A 413 11.82 -16.15 -9.20
C ILE A 413 10.93 -16.14 -10.44
N LYS A 414 10.44 -14.96 -10.85
CA LYS A 414 9.64 -14.78 -12.07
C LYS A 414 10.46 -15.08 -13.32
N ASP A 415 11.67 -14.51 -13.43
CA ASP A 415 12.58 -14.78 -14.55
C ASP A 415 13.01 -16.26 -14.56
N GLY A 416 13.14 -16.85 -13.37
CA GLY A 416 13.43 -18.27 -13.16
C GLY A 416 12.40 -19.20 -13.78
N GLU A 417 11.11 -18.84 -13.72
CA GLU A 417 10.02 -19.59 -14.33
C GLU A 417 10.21 -19.71 -15.85
N GLU A 418 10.54 -18.59 -16.51
CA GLU A 418 10.57 -18.44 -17.96
C GLU A 418 11.89 -18.83 -18.61
N SER A 419 13.02 -18.68 -17.89
CA SER A 419 14.36 -18.81 -18.48
C SER A 419 15.11 -20.07 -18.04
N LYS A 420 14.86 -20.58 -16.83
CA LYS A 420 15.70 -21.63 -16.26
C LYS A 420 15.26 -23.03 -16.66
N ARG A 421 16.27 -23.83 -17.02
CA ARG A 421 16.16 -25.25 -17.36
C ARG A 421 15.64 -26.04 -16.16
N LYS A 422 15.01 -27.17 -16.49
CA LYS A 422 14.37 -28.05 -15.52
C LYS A 422 14.74 -29.48 -15.85
N THR A 423 15.06 -30.25 -14.82
CA THR A 423 15.41 -31.67 -14.93
C THR A 423 14.26 -32.51 -14.42
N TYR A 424 13.89 -33.54 -15.17
CA TYR A 424 12.77 -34.43 -14.89
C TYR A 424 13.22 -35.89 -14.97
N GLN A 425 12.50 -36.74 -14.25
CA GLN A 425 12.50 -38.18 -14.45
C GLN A 425 11.07 -38.65 -14.61
N ALA A 426 10.81 -39.47 -15.63
CA ALA A 426 9.49 -40.03 -15.87
C ALA A 426 9.58 -41.54 -16.00
N LEU A 427 8.64 -42.23 -15.34
CA LEU A 427 8.32 -43.62 -15.64
C LEU A 427 7.34 -43.63 -16.80
N ILE A 428 7.67 -44.38 -17.83
CA ILE A 428 6.91 -44.44 -19.07
C ILE A 428 6.59 -45.88 -19.43
N TRP A 429 5.52 -46.04 -20.19
CA TRP A 429 5.13 -47.28 -20.84
C TRP A 429 5.23 -47.12 -22.35
N PHE A 430 5.72 -48.16 -23.04
CA PHE A 430 5.67 -48.27 -24.50
C PHE A 430 4.66 -49.32 -24.95
N SER A 431 4.08 -49.16 -26.14
CA SER A 431 3.20 -50.16 -26.75
C SER A 431 3.87 -51.49 -27.06
N GLU A 432 5.20 -51.53 -27.05
CA GLU A 432 6.02 -52.69 -27.38
C GLU A 432 7.05 -52.94 -26.26
N PRO A 433 7.55 -54.18 -26.08
CA PRO A 433 8.64 -54.45 -25.14
C PRO A 433 9.84 -53.55 -25.39
N VAL A 434 10.41 -53.01 -24.31
CA VAL A 434 11.60 -52.17 -24.39
C VAL A 434 12.72 -53.06 -24.92
N THR A 435 13.29 -52.76 -26.08
CA THR A 435 14.45 -53.47 -26.63
C THR A 435 15.70 -52.60 -26.53
N GLN A 436 16.89 -53.20 -26.66
CA GLN A 436 18.13 -52.41 -26.67
C GLN A 436 18.13 -51.40 -27.83
N ASP A 437 17.60 -51.79 -28.98
CA ASP A 437 17.45 -50.93 -30.16
C ASP A 437 16.54 -49.71 -29.91
N ILE A 438 15.43 -49.87 -29.17
CA ILE A 438 14.60 -48.73 -28.72
C ILE A 438 15.40 -47.79 -27.82
N LEU A 439 16.16 -48.33 -26.86
CA LEU A 439 16.97 -47.55 -25.94
C LEU A 439 18.08 -46.79 -26.68
N ASP A 440 18.75 -47.45 -27.61
CA ASP A 440 19.85 -46.89 -28.40
C ASP A 440 19.37 -45.72 -29.25
N ARG A 441 18.25 -45.87 -29.98
CA ARG A 441 17.63 -44.76 -30.74
C ARG A 441 17.34 -43.54 -29.87
N CYS A 442 16.72 -43.76 -28.72
CA CYS A 442 16.35 -42.69 -27.80
C CYS A 442 17.59 -42.00 -27.20
N ASN A 443 18.58 -42.78 -26.76
CA ASN A 443 19.82 -42.26 -26.18
C ASN A 443 20.69 -41.56 -27.23
N GLU A 444 20.76 -42.07 -28.46
CA GLU A 444 21.43 -41.41 -29.58
C GLU A 444 20.78 -40.05 -29.86
N LYS A 445 19.44 -40.00 -29.96
CA LYS A 445 18.71 -38.75 -30.15
C LYS A 445 18.93 -37.76 -29.00
N GLY A 446 18.98 -38.26 -27.77
CA GLY A 446 19.15 -37.49 -26.54
C GLY A 446 20.58 -37.07 -26.19
N SER A 447 21.57 -37.60 -26.92
CA SER A 447 22.99 -37.31 -26.74
C SER A 447 23.36 -35.85 -27.04
N SER A 448 22.55 -35.16 -27.84
CA SER A 448 22.70 -33.74 -28.18
C SER A 448 21.37 -33.01 -28.06
N ALA A 449 21.42 -31.69 -27.94
CA ALA A 449 20.21 -30.89 -27.82
C ALA A 449 19.39 -30.94 -29.11
N PHE A 450 18.08 -31.11 -28.99
CA PHE A 450 17.16 -31.11 -30.12
C PHE A 450 15.87 -30.34 -29.83
N ILE A 451 15.17 -29.99 -30.90
CA ILE A 451 13.93 -29.22 -30.85
C ILE A 451 12.72 -30.16 -30.93
N THR A 452 11.72 -29.89 -30.09
CA THR A 452 10.36 -30.40 -30.22
C THR A 452 9.38 -29.24 -30.39
N TYR A 453 8.46 -29.38 -31.34
CA TYR A 453 7.41 -28.42 -31.61
C TYR A 453 6.14 -28.84 -30.89
N GLN A 454 5.76 -28.09 -29.86
CA GLN A 454 4.61 -28.40 -29.03
C GLN A 454 3.47 -27.42 -29.30
N LYS A 455 2.35 -27.92 -29.81
CA LYS A 455 1.09 -27.15 -29.75
C LYS A 455 0.63 -27.06 -28.29
N THR A 456 -0.17 -26.05 -28.00
CA THR A 456 -0.76 -25.89 -26.67
C THR A 456 -1.57 -27.15 -26.32
N PRO A 457 -1.23 -27.87 -25.23
CA PRO A 457 -1.83 -29.17 -24.94
C PRO A 457 -3.35 -29.13 -24.84
N ILE A 458 -4.01 -30.21 -25.26
CA ILE A 458 -5.49 -30.31 -25.22
C ILE A 458 -6.01 -30.06 -23.80
N ARG A 459 -5.39 -30.65 -22.77
CA ARG A 459 -5.83 -30.54 -21.37
C ARG A 459 -5.79 -29.11 -20.79
N VAL A 460 -4.96 -28.22 -21.35
CA VAL A 460 -4.85 -26.81 -20.92
C VAL A 460 -5.49 -25.82 -21.88
N PHE A 461 -6.08 -26.31 -22.98
CA PHE A 461 -6.63 -25.49 -24.06
C PHE A 461 -7.73 -24.53 -23.58
N GLN A 462 -8.49 -24.93 -22.55
CA GLN A 462 -9.50 -24.08 -21.90
C GLN A 462 -8.92 -22.87 -21.14
N ARG A 463 -7.61 -22.85 -20.86
CA ARG A 463 -6.94 -21.80 -20.06
C ARG A 463 -5.89 -21.01 -20.84
N ARG A 464 -5.40 -21.53 -21.97
CA ARG A 464 -4.31 -20.93 -22.75
C ARG A 464 -4.68 -20.84 -24.22
N GLY A 465 -4.34 -19.72 -24.85
CA GLY A 465 -4.52 -19.53 -26.28
C GLY A 465 -3.74 -20.55 -27.11
N ALA A 466 -4.31 -20.95 -28.24
CA ALA A 466 -3.69 -21.88 -29.17
C ALA A 466 -2.42 -21.28 -29.78
N ALA A 467 -1.29 -21.94 -29.55
CA ALA A 467 -0.01 -21.61 -30.16
C ALA A 467 0.87 -22.86 -30.27
N THR A 468 1.72 -22.88 -31.28
CA THR A 468 2.84 -23.83 -31.41
C THR A 468 4.10 -23.16 -30.87
N ARG A 469 4.82 -23.84 -29.99
CA ARG A 469 6.05 -23.33 -29.39
C ARG A 469 7.19 -24.28 -29.71
N GLU A 470 8.30 -23.69 -30.12
CA GLU A 470 9.57 -24.39 -30.18
C GLU A 470 10.10 -24.59 -28.75
N LYS A 471 10.49 -25.83 -28.44
CA LYS A 471 11.04 -26.20 -27.14
C LYS A 471 12.28 -27.06 -27.31
N THR A 472 13.35 -26.69 -26.64
CA THR A 472 14.59 -27.48 -26.65
C THR A 472 14.57 -28.54 -25.55
N ILE A 473 14.82 -29.78 -25.93
CA ILE A 473 15.29 -30.84 -25.03
C ILE A 473 16.81 -30.78 -25.09
N HIS A 474 17.45 -30.35 -24.00
CA HIS A 474 18.90 -30.16 -23.98
C HIS A 474 19.65 -31.48 -23.85
N HIS A 475 19.08 -32.41 -23.09
CA HIS A 475 19.63 -33.74 -22.89
C HIS A 475 18.50 -34.71 -22.53
N MET A 476 18.60 -35.94 -23.01
CA MET A 476 17.68 -37.03 -22.70
C MET A 476 18.45 -38.34 -22.58
N THR A 477 18.13 -39.13 -21.56
CA THR A 477 18.59 -40.52 -21.45
C THR A 477 17.43 -41.42 -21.07
N ILE A 478 17.48 -42.67 -21.50
CA ILE A 478 16.47 -43.68 -21.20
C ILE A 478 17.13 -44.99 -20.81
N LYS A 479 16.54 -45.68 -19.84
CA LYS A 479 16.92 -47.04 -19.41
C LYS A 479 15.66 -47.86 -19.13
N ARG A 480 15.79 -49.19 -19.09
CA ARG A 480 14.74 -50.06 -18.55
C ARG A 480 14.41 -49.68 -17.10
N ALA A 481 13.17 -49.86 -16.69
CA ALA A 481 12.79 -49.71 -15.29
C ALA A 481 13.54 -50.74 -14.42
N GLU A 482 14.00 -50.32 -13.23
CA GLU A 482 14.71 -51.20 -12.29
C GLU A 482 13.74 -52.17 -11.61
N GLY A 483 14.18 -53.41 -11.40
CA GLY A 483 13.36 -54.47 -10.78
C GLY A 483 12.49 -55.27 -11.77
N ASP A 484 12.66 -55.04 -13.07
CA ASP A 484 11.97 -55.77 -14.13
C ASP A 484 12.99 -56.61 -14.93
N ASP A 485 13.27 -57.81 -14.44
CA ASP A 485 14.13 -58.80 -15.11
C ASP A 485 13.42 -59.47 -16.31
N ASP A 486 12.17 -59.10 -16.59
CA ASP A 486 11.44 -59.60 -17.76
C ASP A 486 11.89 -58.87 -19.03
N MET A 487 12.47 -59.63 -19.95
CA MET A 487 12.82 -59.14 -21.28
C MET A 487 11.61 -58.63 -22.08
N ASN A 488 10.39 -58.98 -21.67
CA ASN A 488 9.13 -58.50 -22.24
C ASN A 488 8.59 -57.23 -21.58
N SER A 489 9.31 -56.64 -20.63
CA SER A 489 8.91 -55.40 -19.98
C SER A 489 8.68 -54.28 -20.98
N GLN A 490 7.58 -53.56 -20.81
CA GLN A 490 7.21 -52.37 -21.57
C GLN A 490 7.57 -51.07 -20.83
N LEU A 491 8.23 -51.17 -19.68
CA LEU A 491 8.48 -50.05 -18.79
C LEU A 491 9.91 -49.52 -18.91
N ALA A 492 10.01 -48.20 -19.04
CA ALA A 492 11.28 -47.51 -19.08
C ALA A 492 11.27 -46.27 -18.19
N VAL A 493 12.47 -45.82 -17.81
CA VAL A 493 12.67 -44.57 -17.08
C VAL A 493 13.44 -43.62 -17.99
N VAL A 494 12.86 -42.46 -18.26
CA VAL A 494 13.47 -41.39 -19.05
C VAL A 494 13.87 -40.24 -18.15
N ASN A 495 15.12 -39.78 -18.27
CA ASN A 495 15.61 -38.55 -17.65
C ASN A 495 15.71 -37.46 -18.72
N LEU A 496 15.22 -36.27 -18.40
CA LEU A 496 15.12 -35.16 -19.34
C LEU A 496 15.67 -33.91 -18.69
N ASN A 497 16.50 -33.15 -19.42
CA ASN A 497 16.76 -31.76 -19.09
C ASN A 497 16.24 -30.88 -20.24
N THR A 498 15.32 -29.97 -19.92
CA THR A 498 14.56 -29.23 -20.93
C THR A 498 14.61 -27.74 -20.71
N GLN A 499 14.36 -27.00 -21.78
CA GLN A 499 14.00 -25.58 -21.72
C GLN A 499 12.79 -25.37 -20.79
N ALA A 500 12.68 -24.17 -20.22
CA ALA A 500 11.51 -23.75 -19.48
C ALA A 500 10.21 -23.86 -20.31
N GLY A 501 9.14 -24.31 -19.66
CA GLY A 501 7.80 -24.40 -20.26
C GLY A 501 7.61 -25.52 -21.28
N THR A 502 8.54 -26.48 -21.37
CA THR A 502 8.34 -27.74 -22.10
C THR A 502 7.30 -28.59 -21.38
N TYR A 503 6.31 -29.09 -22.13
CA TYR A 503 5.26 -29.95 -21.61
C TYR A 503 5.70 -31.41 -21.69
N ILE A 504 6.14 -31.98 -20.57
CA ILE A 504 6.80 -33.30 -20.55
C ILE A 504 5.83 -34.44 -20.89
N LYS A 505 4.62 -34.43 -20.33
CA LYS A 505 3.58 -35.45 -20.64
C LYS A 505 3.34 -35.51 -22.15
N GLU A 506 3.12 -34.35 -22.77
CA GLU A 506 2.88 -34.23 -24.19
C GLU A 506 4.10 -34.51 -25.08
N PHE A 507 5.32 -34.32 -24.58
CA PHE A 507 6.52 -34.81 -25.26
C PHE A 507 6.58 -36.35 -25.27
N VAL A 508 6.12 -37.01 -24.21
CA VAL A 508 6.10 -38.48 -24.15
C VAL A 508 5.00 -39.05 -25.05
N HIS A 509 3.74 -38.71 -24.79
CA HIS A 509 2.58 -39.33 -25.48
C HIS A 509 2.20 -38.69 -26.81
N GLY A 510 2.83 -37.56 -27.17
CA GLY A 510 2.65 -36.89 -28.46
C GLY A 510 1.37 -36.07 -28.60
N ASP A 511 0.45 -36.08 -27.62
CA ASP A 511 -0.82 -35.34 -27.59
C ASP A 511 -1.62 -35.53 -28.88
N LEU A 512 -1.75 -36.78 -29.34
CA LEU A 512 -2.40 -37.15 -30.61
C LEU A 512 -1.73 -36.47 -31.82
N GLY A 513 -0.40 -36.46 -31.86
CA GLY A 513 0.41 -35.87 -32.94
C GLY A 513 0.56 -34.35 -32.86
N ARG A 514 0.13 -33.71 -31.76
CA ARG A 514 0.26 -32.27 -31.53
C ARG A 514 1.63 -31.84 -31.00
N SER A 515 2.44 -32.79 -30.53
CA SER A 515 3.85 -32.59 -30.18
C SER A 515 4.74 -33.47 -31.06
N GLN A 516 5.69 -32.86 -31.78
CA GLN A 516 6.59 -33.57 -32.69
C GLN A 516 8.01 -32.95 -32.77
N PRO A 517 9.08 -33.75 -32.79
CA PRO A 517 9.09 -35.17 -32.45
C PRO A 517 8.65 -35.40 -30.99
N ASN A 518 7.99 -36.53 -30.75
CA ASN A 518 7.65 -37.05 -29.42
C ASN A 518 8.40 -38.37 -29.15
N LEU A 519 8.33 -38.88 -27.92
CA LEU A 519 9.11 -40.04 -27.51
C LEU A 519 8.71 -41.33 -28.25
N GLY A 520 7.42 -41.57 -28.51
CA GLY A 520 6.98 -42.71 -29.30
C GLY A 520 7.57 -42.69 -30.72
N ALA A 521 7.53 -41.53 -31.38
CA ALA A 521 8.14 -41.33 -32.69
C ALA A 521 9.67 -41.50 -32.70
N ILE A 522 10.37 -41.07 -31.64
CA ILE A 522 11.83 -41.26 -31.50
C ILE A 522 12.16 -42.74 -31.26
N ALA A 523 11.38 -43.40 -30.40
CA ALA A 523 11.52 -44.81 -30.08
C ALA A 523 11.15 -45.72 -31.25
N GLY A 524 10.40 -45.23 -32.24
CA GLY A 524 9.94 -46.03 -33.39
C GLY A 524 8.83 -47.00 -33.03
N VAL A 525 8.02 -46.69 -32.00
CA VAL A 525 6.90 -47.50 -31.54
C VAL A 525 5.57 -46.77 -31.77
N GLU A 526 4.46 -47.51 -31.78
CA GLU A 526 3.14 -46.94 -32.03
C GLU A 526 2.70 -45.94 -30.96
N ALA A 527 2.92 -46.26 -29.67
CA ALA A 527 2.54 -45.39 -28.57
C ALA A 527 3.54 -45.42 -27.41
N ALA A 528 3.62 -44.28 -26.72
CA ALA A 528 4.27 -44.15 -25.42
C ALA A 528 3.31 -43.38 -24.50
N ASP A 529 3.29 -43.71 -23.21
CA ASP A 529 2.54 -42.95 -22.23
C ASP A 529 3.37 -42.70 -20.97
N LEU A 530 3.05 -41.60 -20.28
CA LEU A 530 3.73 -41.19 -19.06
C LEU A 530 2.90 -41.62 -17.85
N LEU A 531 3.43 -42.56 -17.08
CA LEU A 531 2.76 -43.09 -15.89
C LEU A 531 2.99 -42.19 -14.69
N ASP A 532 4.24 -41.80 -14.48
CA ASP A 532 4.68 -41.09 -13.29
C ASP A 532 5.76 -40.06 -13.67
N LEU A 533 5.72 -38.87 -13.07
CA LEU A 533 6.66 -37.80 -13.37
C LEU A 533 7.15 -37.11 -12.10
N ASP A 534 8.45 -36.87 -12.06
CA ASP A 534 9.14 -36.14 -11.01
C ASP A 534 9.93 -34.99 -11.62
N VAL A 535 9.90 -33.85 -10.95
CA VAL A 535 10.85 -32.77 -11.16
C VAL A 535 12.02 -33.02 -10.21
N LEU A 536 13.23 -33.14 -10.74
CA LEU A 536 14.44 -33.37 -9.95
C LEU A 536 15.16 -32.06 -9.62
N GLU A 537 15.15 -31.10 -10.55
CA GLU A 537 15.89 -29.86 -10.41
C GLU A 537 15.22 -28.70 -11.15
N VAL A 538 15.34 -27.52 -10.55
CA VAL A 538 15.07 -26.24 -11.19
C VAL A 538 16.37 -25.44 -11.12
N ASP A 539 16.96 -25.15 -12.29
CA ASP A 539 18.32 -24.59 -12.45
C ASP A 539 18.36 -23.09 -12.06
N LEU A 540 17.94 -22.77 -10.84
CA LEU A 540 17.91 -21.45 -10.26
C LEU A 540 18.62 -21.48 -8.90
N ALA A 541 19.81 -20.89 -8.82
CA ALA A 541 20.57 -20.77 -7.59
C ALA A 541 19.97 -19.68 -6.66
N TRP A 542 18.75 -19.92 -6.16
CA TRP A 542 18.02 -19.02 -5.27
C TRP A 542 16.98 -19.79 -4.41
N PRO A 543 16.78 -19.47 -3.12
CA PRO A 543 17.45 -18.41 -2.39
C PRO A 543 18.91 -18.77 -2.10
N PRO A 544 19.77 -17.79 -1.75
CA PRO A 544 21.14 -18.09 -1.35
C PRO A 544 21.17 -19.18 -0.28
N VAL A 545 22.04 -20.18 -0.47
CA VAL A 545 22.22 -21.23 0.53
C VAL A 545 22.90 -20.59 1.74
N ILE A 546 22.24 -20.64 2.90
CA ILE A 546 22.76 -20.19 4.20
C ILE A 546 23.65 -21.28 4.79
#